data_AF-A0A7I8DW67-F1
#
_entry.id   AF-A0A7I8DW67-F1
#
_cell.length_a   1.000
_cell.length_b   1.000
_cell.length_c   1.000
_cell.angle_alpha   90.00
_cell.angle_beta   90.00
_cell.angle_gamma   90.00
#
_symmetry.space_group_name_H-M   'P 1'
#
loop_
_entity.id
_entity.type
_entity.pdbx_description
1 polymer ?
#
loop_
_entity_poly.entity_id
_entity_poly.type
_entity_poly.pdbx_seq_one_letter_code
_entity_poly.pdbx_strand_id
1 'polypeptide(L)'
;MNFIKKKINENKIKKVLGEFNESFQNSNYDECIKKIGILEDLGYSDIYYLKGIAFYVKGDYDESIDCLKKSNKYSKKDSFCQNLLIDNYVLLGKYLELDYTIKRLRNKISGMQELYFKINCLQHMKIDYFENNKEEISQLGTAIVIKKEDFNQQYQFFYEICHIFSNAIIAAGECINQCVHYCKQSSTQFKNFKIDNNIKHFIIEYDKWTHILSFSRNIGGILLNSKIKSYNYFVFYEEIWPNKLEKFYSGKYITQILNLIFQLNSPNLHIKIDKFDCICNILEAFLQIEPRAISQIINHYFDIIKDKYLEKNQTAIIYVGYVYSEIIASNYDQYGLKDRIEEIWNNDYKYDLEKVSTDIRLTRHLSYRAKMALDNAEISYAQTKGILAKNNDYSALALQFFRVIEIELNEKLINPLVKSIDDDYFNNLDTTKFSKTWKGHYRNIEKIKQGQKSIQLGSVRTLLNSIVKVKSSNSFGNELKDKTEKLLSDEGKEALGSGKIEEIINNNILNKYRIPGAHTGYIPYSKACEARKYVLESLLELEKYFMMKGDVM
;
A
#
# COMPACT_ATOMS: atom_id res chain seq x y z
N MET A 1 63.05 -12.59 13.17
CA MET A 1 61.89 -13.52 13.11
C MET A 1 60.53 -12.85 13.35
N ASN A 2 60.36 -12.01 14.39
CA ASN A 2 59.08 -11.33 14.69
C ASN A 2 58.59 -10.35 13.59
N PHE A 3 59.51 -9.68 12.88
CA PHE A 3 59.15 -8.74 11.80
C PHE A 3 58.56 -9.44 10.56
N ILE A 4 59.08 -10.62 10.21
CA ILE A 4 58.64 -11.40 9.05
C ILE A 4 57.26 -12.02 9.32
N LYS A 5 57.04 -12.60 10.51
CA LYS A 5 55.71 -13.11 10.92
C LYS A 5 54.65 -11.99 10.94
N LYS A 6 54.99 -10.81 11.45
CA LYS A 6 54.09 -9.65 11.45
C LYS A 6 53.70 -9.21 10.03
N LYS A 7 54.68 -9.11 9.12
CA LYS A 7 54.47 -8.72 7.72
C LYS A 7 53.65 -9.77 6.94
N ILE A 8 53.83 -11.06 7.23
CA ILE A 8 53.02 -12.15 6.66
C ILE A 8 51.56 -12.06 7.13
N ASN A 9 51.32 -11.80 8.42
CA ASN A 9 49.96 -11.63 8.95
C ASN A 9 49.27 -10.39 8.39
N GLU A 10 49.99 -9.27 8.23
CA GLU A 10 49.43 -8.05 7.61
C GLU A 10 48.97 -8.28 6.16
N ASN A 11 49.76 -9.02 5.35
CA ASN A 11 49.37 -9.35 3.99
C ASN A 11 48.15 -10.30 3.95
N LYS A 12 48.09 -11.28 4.85
CA LYS A 12 46.93 -12.17 4.98
C LYS A 12 45.66 -11.41 5.38
N ILE A 13 45.75 -10.52 6.37
CA ILE A 13 44.64 -9.68 6.81
C ILE A 13 44.11 -8.84 5.65
N LYS A 14 45.00 -8.19 4.87
CA LYS A 14 44.58 -7.41 3.69
C LYS A 14 43.83 -8.25 2.66
N LYS A 15 44.33 -9.46 2.38
CA LYS A 15 43.67 -10.39 1.45
C LYS A 15 42.27 -10.76 1.94
N VAL A 16 42.15 -11.19 3.20
CA VAL A 16 40.87 -11.63 3.78
C VAL A 16 39.87 -10.46 3.90
N LEU A 17 40.34 -9.23 4.16
CA LEU A 17 39.49 -8.03 4.10
C LEU A 17 38.95 -7.76 2.68
N GLY A 18 39.76 -8.01 1.64
CA GLY A 18 39.31 -7.94 0.25
C GLY A 18 38.21 -8.95 -0.05
N GLU A 19 38.40 -10.21 0.37
CA GLU A 19 37.40 -11.28 0.22
C GLU A 19 36.12 -10.99 1.03
N PHE A 20 36.25 -10.39 2.22
CA PHE A 20 35.10 -9.94 3.01
C PHE A 20 34.30 -8.88 2.24
N ASN A 21 34.97 -7.86 1.67
CA ASN A 21 34.30 -6.80 0.92
C ASN A 21 33.59 -7.33 -0.32
N GLU A 22 34.20 -8.27 -1.04
CA GLU A 22 33.57 -8.93 -2.19
C GLU A 22 32.33 -9.73 -1.78
N SER A 23 32.45 -10.52 -0.71
CA SER A 23 31.31 -11.28 -0.15
C SER A 23 30.18 -10.35 0.30
N PHE A 24 30.55 -9.22 0.89
CA PHE A 24 29.62 -8.19 1.36
C PHE A 24 28.89 -7.49 0.20
N GLN A 25 29.59 -7.14 -0.87
CA GLN A 25 28.98 -6.58 -2.09
C GLN A 25 28.02 -7.56 -2.77
N ASN A 26 28.33 -8.86 -2.69
CA ASN A 26 27.48 -9.93 -3.22
C ASN A 26 26.36 -10.37 -2.27
N SER A 27 26.17 -9.69 -1.13
CA SER A 27 25.17 -10.04 -0.11
C SER A 27 25.29 -11.49 0.41
N ASN A 28 26.49 -12.07 0.40
CA ASN A 28 26.75 -13.43 0.88
C ASN A 28 27.19 -13.42 2.36
N TYR A 29 26.20 -13.34 3.25
CA TYR A 29 26.45 -13.15 4.69
C TYR A 29 27.17 -14.31 5.36
N ASP A 30 26.88 -15.56 4.97
CA ASP A 30 27.55 -16.73 5.55
C ASP A 30 29.05 -16.68 5.27
N GLU A 31 29.43 -16.25 4.07
CA GLU A 31 30.83 -16.08 3.71
C GLU A 31 31.45 -14.89 4.46
N CYS A 32 30.74 -13.76 4.61
CA CYS A 32 31.18 -12.64 5.45
C CYS A 32 31.51 -13.09 6.89
N ILE A 33 30.64 -13.90 7.52
CA ILE A 33 30.86 -14.42 8.87
C ILE A 33 32.09 -15.33 8.93
N LYS A 34 32.29 -16.22 7.94
CA LYS A 34 33.51 -17.04 7.86
C LYS A 34 34.77 -16.17 7.75
N LYS A 35 34.76 -15.14 6.89
CA LYS A 35 35.91 -14.23 6.74
C LYS A 35 36.18 -13.44 8.03
N ILE A 36 35.14 -13.04 8.75
CA ILE A 36 35.28 -12.41 10.07
C ILE A 36 35.95 -13.37 11.06
N GLY A 37 35.57 -14.65 11.09
CA GLY A 37 36.22 -15.65 11.95
C GLY A 37 37.71 -15.80 11.64
N ILE A 38 38.09 -15.85 10.36
CA ILE A 38 39.49 -15.88 9.93
C ILE A 38 40.24 -14.61 10.37
N LEU A 39 39.62 -13.44 10.26
CA LEU A 39 40.23 -12.17 10.71
C LEU A 39 40.40 -12.12 12.22
N GLU A 40 39.49 -12.73 12.98
CA GLU A 40 39.54 -12.84 14.43
C GLU A 40 40.73 -13.71 14.86
N ASP A 41 40.92 -14.86 14.20
CA ASP A 41 42.09 -15.74 14.41
C ASP A 41 43.42 -15.06 14.04
N LEU A 42 43.39 -14.16 13.04
CA LEU A 42 44.55 -13.36 12.64
C LEU A 42 44.82 -12.16 13.57
N GLY A 43 43.99 -11.94 14.59
CA GLY A 43 44.15 -10.87 15.57
C GLY A 43 43.81 -9.48 15.04
N TYR A 44 42.87 -9.37 14.09
CA TYR A 44 42.42 -8.08 13.58
C TYR A 44 41.66 -7.30 14.67
N SER A 45 41.96 -6.01 14.86
CA SER A 45 41.43 -5.23 15.99
C SER A 45 39.98 -4.76 15.82
N ASP A 46 39.51 -4.59 14.58
CA ASP A 46 38.21 -3.97 14.29
C ASP A 46 37.12 -5.02 13.98
N ILE A 47 37.22 -6.21 14.58
CA ILE A 47 36.28 -7.32 14.34
C ILE A 47 34.84 -6.95 14.68
N TYR A 48 34.63 -6.27 15.81
CA TYR A 48 33.30 -5.84 16.23
C TYR A 48 32.65 -4.84 15.26
N TYR A 49 33.44 -4.02 14.58
CA TYR A 49 32.94 -3.14 13.53
C TYR A 49 32.49 -3.94 12.30
N LEU A 50 33.28 -4.93 11.86
CA LEU A 50 32.91 -5.79 10.73
C LEU A 50 31.67 -6.63 11.03
N LYS A 51 31.56 -7.18 12.25
CA LYS A 51 30.35 -7.88 12.74
C LYS A 51 29.14 -6.93 12.72
N GLY A 52 29.30 -5.71 13.24
CA GLY A 52 28.25 -4.69 13.24
C GLY A 52 27.72 -4.37 11.84
N ILE A 53 28.61 -4.13 10.87
CA ILE A 53 28.20 -3.88 9.48
C ILE A 53 27.50 -5.08 8.86
N ALA A 54 28.02 -6.30 9.07
CA ALA A 54 27.42 -7.50 8.52
C ALA A 54 25.99 -7.71 9.03
N PHE A 55 25.77 -7.52 10.33
CA PHE A 55 24.43 -7.58 10.94
C PHE A 55 23.52 -6.45 10.46
N TYR A 56 24.02 -5.21 10.35
CA TYR A 56 23.25 -4.08 9.85
C TYR A 56 22.69 -4.33 8.45
N VAL A 57 23.52 -4.80 7.51
CA VAL A 57 23.08 -5.04 6.13
C VAL A 57 22.15 -6.26 6.02
N LYS A 58 22.31 -7.25 6.90
CA LYS A 58 21.38 -8.37 7.03
C LYS A 58 20.01 -7.95 7.59
N GLY A 59 19.92 -6.80 8.25
CA GLY A 59 18.72 -6.30 8.93
C GLY A 59 18.63 -6.68 10.42
N ASP A 60 19.66 -7.31 10.97
CA ASP A 60 19.76 -7.71 12.37
C ASP A 60 20.30 -6.52 13.22
N TYR A 61 19.47 -5.48 13.37
CA TYR A 61 19.92 -4.19 13.91
C TYR A 61 20.30 -4.23 15.40
N ASP A 62 19.66 -5.08 16.20
CA ASP A 62 19.98 -5.22 17.62
C ASP A 62 21.36 -5.85 17.83
N GLU A 63 21.67 -6.92 17.10
CA GLU A 63 22.97 -7.58 17.08
C GLU A 63 24.07 -6.66 16.55
N SER A 64 23.72 -5.85 15.54
CA SER A 64 24.58 -4.79 15.02
C SER A 64 24.95 -3.79 16.12
N ILE A 65 23.98 -3.26 16.87
CA ILE A 65 24.22 -2.34 17.99
C ILE A 65 25.13 -2.97 19.04
N ASP A 66 24.86 -4.21 19.43
CA ASP A 66 25.63 -4.92 20.44
C ASP A 66 27.10 -5.11 20.04
N CYS A 67 27.34 -5.37 18.76
CA CYS A 67 28.70 -5.41 18.20
C CYS A 67 29.34 -4.02 18.19
N LEU A 68 28.64 -3.00 17.68
CA LEU A 68 29.20 -1.66 17.52
C LEU A 68 29.53 -0.99 18.85
N LYS A 69 28.76 -1.25 19.92
CA LYS A 69 29.05 -0.79 21.29
C LYS A 69 30.36 -1.37 21.85
N LYS A 70 30.76 -2.56 21.40
CA LYS A 70 32.02 -3.23 21.78
C LYS A 70 33.21 -2.81 20.91
N SER A 71 32.99 -1.99 19.87
CA SER A 71 34.05 -1.55 18.98
C SER A 71 35.07 -0.64 19.69
N ASN A 72 36.31 -0.63 19.19
CA ASN A 72 37.37 0.16 19.79
C ASN A 72 37.15 1.66 19.51
N LYS A 73 36.84 2.41 20.56
CA LYS A 73 36.59 3.87 20.55
C LYS A 73 37.80 4.70 20.14
N TYR A 74 39.01 4.14 20.18
CA TYR A 74 40.25 4.80 19.74
C TYR A 74 40.64 4.43 18.30
N SER A 75 39.84 3.60 17.62
CA SER A 75 40.09 3.24 16.23
C SER A 75 39.82 4.44 15.30
N LYS A 76 40.49 4.47 14.15
CA LYS A 76 40.16 5.41 13.05
C LYS A 76 38.73 5.20 12.51
N LYS A 77 38.06 4.10 12.90
CA LYS A 77 36.72 3.73 12.48
C LYS A 77 35.63 4.13 13.47
N ASP A 78 35.98 4.75 14.59
CA ASP A 78 34.98 5.15 15.61
C ASP A 78 33.89 6.05 15.01
N SER A 79 34.24 7.01 14.14
CA SER A 79 33.23 7.85 13.46
C SER A 79 32.24 7.05 12.60
N PHE A 80 32.71 6.02 11.89
CA PHE A 80 31.85 5.14 11.12
C PHE A 80 30.98 4.27 12.03
N CYS A 81 31.52 3.80 13.15
CA CYS A 81 30.76 3.06 14.16
C CYS A 81 29.63 3.93 14.74
N GLN A 82 29.93 5.20 15.06
CA GLN A 82 28.94 6.13 15.60
C GLN A 82 27.83 6.45 14.60
N ASN A 83 28.17 6.68 13.32
CA ASN A 83 27.17 6.88 12.27
C ASN A 83 26.28 5.64 12.11
N LEU A 84 26.87 4.46 12.09
CA LEU A 84 26.10 3.22 11.97
C LEU A 84 25.21 2.99 13.20
N LEU A 85 25.67 3.31 14.41
CA LEU A 85 24.82 3.28 15.62
C LEU A 85 23.61 4.21 15.49
N ILE A 86 23.80 5.43 14.98
CA ILE A 86 22.70 6.36 14.69
C ILE A 86 21.70 5.71 13.74
N ASP A 87 22.16 5.15 12.62
CA ASP A 87 21.30 4.51 11.62
C ASP A 87 20.50 3.34 12.22
N ASN A 88 21.14 2.48 13.02
CA ASN A 88 20.44 1.38 13.71
C ASN A 88 19.38 1.89 14.69
N TYR A 89 19.68 2.94 15.48
CA TYR A 89 18.69 3.50 16.41
C TYR A 89 17.53 4.17 15.66
N VAL A 90 17.79 4.81 14.52
CA VAL A 90 16.75 5.36 13.64
C VAL A 90 15.84 4.24 13.15
N LEU A 91 16.40 3.18 12.55
CA LEU A 91 15.63 2.07 11.96
C LEU A 91 14.85 1.25 12.99
N LEU A 92 15.36 1.12 14.22
CA LEU A 92 14.65 0.47 15.33
C LEU A 92 13.68 1.39 16.08
N GLY A 93 13.72 2.69 15.84
CA GLY A 93 12.93 3.68 16.58
C GLY A 93 13.35 3.86 18.05
N LYS A 94 14.62 3.61 18.38
CA LYS A 94 15.20 3.75 19.74
C LYS A 94 15.61 5.20 20.01
N TYR A 95 14.60 6.06 20.22
CA TYR A 95 14.78 7.51 20.24
C TYR A 95 15.62 8.03 21.42
N LEU A 96 15.47 7.45 22.60
CA LEU A 96 16.23 7.90 23.78
C LEU A 96 17.73 7.64 23.59
N GLU A 97 18.07 6.46 23.08
CA GLU A 97 19.45 6.08 22.76
C GLU A 97 20.02 6.92 21.60
N LEU A 98 19.20 7.22 20.60
CA LEU A 98 19.56 8.13 19.51
C LEU A 98 19.88 9.53 20.05
N ASP A 99 18.99 10.13 20.86
CA ASP A 99 19.19 11.47 21.41
C ASP A 99 20.47 11.56 22.25
N TYR A 100 20.71 10.56 23.10
CA TYR A 100 21.95 10.46 23.87
C TYR A 100 23.18 10.39 22.95
N THR A 101 23.11 9.62 21.87
CA THR A 101 24.23 9.46 20.92
C THR A 101 24.50 10.75 20.14
N ILE A 102 23.45 11.41 19.64
CA ILE A 102 23.55 12.69 18.93
C ILE A 102 24.13 13.77 19.85
N LYS A 103 23.70 13.86 21.12
CA LYS A 103 24.23 14.84 22.08
C LYS A 103 25.74 14.72 22.28
N ARG A 104 26.28 13.50 22.25
CA ARG A 104 27.73 13.26 22.33
C ARG A 104 28.49 13.66 21.06
N LEU A 105 27.77 13.79 19.94
CA LEU A 105 28.30 14.13 18.62
C LEU A 105 27.92 15.54 18.17
N ARG A 106 27.38 16.38 19.06
CA ARG A 106 26.76 17.68 18.73
C ARG A 106 27.63 18.63 17.90
N ASN A 107 28.96 18.54 18.02
CA ASN A 107 29.89 19.36 17.23
C ASN A 107 30.18 18.80 15.82
N LYS A 108 29.68 17.61 15.49
CA LYS A 108 29.90 16.89 14.23
C LYS A 108 28.63 16.72 13.40
N ILE A 109 27.46 16.97 13.98
CA ILE A 109 26.16 16.80 13.36
C ILE A 109 25.51 18.19 13.26
N SER A 110 25.04 18.55 12.07
CA SER A 110 24.32 19.81 11.86
C SER A 110 22.92 19.77 12.50
N GLY A 111 22.30 20.93 12.71
CA GLY A 111 20.90 20.97 13.17
C GLY A 111 19.94 20.28 12.18
N MET A 112 20.19 20.37 10.87
CA MET A 112 19.37 19.70 9.86
C MET A 112 19.47 18.17 9.96
N GLN A 113 20.68 17.64 10.17
CA GLN A 113 20.91 16.20 10.36
C GLN A 113 20.28 15.70 11.67
N GLU A 114 20.45 16.46 12.76
CA GLU A 114 19.80 16.12 14.05
C GLU A 114 18.28 16.05 13.89
N LEU A 115 17.67 17.03 13.21
CA LEU A 115 16.25 17.03 12.93
C LEU A 115 15.84 15.80 12.13
N TYR A 116 16.52 15.54 11.01
CA TYR A 116 16.26 14.38 10.14
C TYR A 116 16.29 13.06 10.93
N PHE A 117 17.36 12.81 11.69
CA PHE A 117 17.48 11.57 12.46
C PHE A 117 16.37 11.44 13.50
N LYS A 118 16.06 12.51 14.24
CA LYS A 118 15.02 12.49 15.28
C LYS A 118 13.64 12.19 14.71
N ILE A 119 13.23 12.87 13.64
CA ILE A 119 11.91 12.63 13.05
C ILE A 119 11.83 11.27 12.36
N ASN A 120 12.90 10.84 11.69
CA ASN A 120 12.92 9.54 11.02
C ASN A 120 12.89 8.38 12.03
N CYS A 121 13.56 8.53 13.18
CA CYS A 121 13.47 7.58 14.29
C CYS A 121 12.05 7.47 14.84
N LEU A 122 11.35 8.60 15.00
CA LEU A 122 9.94 8.59 15.43
C LEU A 122 9.02 7.90 14.41
N GLN A 123 9.30 7.97 13.10
CA GLN A 123 8.52 7.24 12.09
C GLN A 123 8.62 5.72 12.28
N HIS A 124 9.83 5.21 12.56
CA HIS A 124 10.10 3.78 12.76
C HIS A 124 9.76 3.29 14.18
N MET A 125 9.44 4.21 15.09
CA MET A 125 9.14 3.88 16.48
C MET A 125 7.84 3.09 16.61
N LYS A 126 7.93 1.97 17.34
CA LYS A 126 6.80 1.15 17.75
C LYS A 126 5.89 1.90 18.71
N ILE A 127 4.57 1.71 18.54
CA ILE A 127 3.53 2.37 19.35
C ILE A 127 3.75 2.17 20.85
N ASP A 128 4.01 0.93 21.29
CA ASP A 128 4.19 0.61 22.70
C ASP A 128 5.43 1.31 23.29
N TYR A 129 6.50 1.46 22.51
CA TYR A 129 7.69 2.20 22.95
C TYR A 129 7.37 3.69 23.09
N PHE A 130 6.63 4.27 22.14
CA PHE A 130 6.19 5.66 22.23
C PHE A 130 5.29 5.89 23.45
N GLU A 131 4.28 5.04 23.67
CA GLU A 131 3.37 5.15 24.82
C GLU A 131 4.14 5.14 26.15
N ASN A 132 5.07 4.21 26.30
CA ASN A 132 5.83 4.04 27.54
C ASN A 132 6.85 5.17 27.80
N ASN A 133 7.30 5.89 26.76
CA ASN A 133 8.36 6.89 26.87
C ASN A 133 7.91 8.31 26.46
N LYS A 134 6.61 8.53 26.26
CA LYS A 134 6.05 9.76 25.68
C LYS A 134 6.47 11.03 26.44
N GLU A 135 6.45 10.98 27.77
CA GLU A 135 6.81 12.12 28.62
C GLU A 135 8.28 12.49 28.46
N GLU A 136 9.18 11.50 28.50
CA GLU A 136 10.62 11.70 28.34
C GLU A 136 10.95 12.23 26.94
N ILE A 137 10.38 11.62 25.89
CA ILE A 137 10.53 12.07 24.50
C ILE A 137 10.08 13.53 24.35
N SER A 138 8.96 13.91 24.96
CA SER A 138 8.42 15.27 24.90
C SER A 138 9.33 16.31 25.57
N GLN A 139 10.02 15.93 26.64
CA GLN A 139 11.00 16.79 27.34
C GLN A 139 12.31 16.93 26.55
N LEU A 140 12.69 15.91 25.78
CA LEU A 140 13.89 15.90 24.94
C LEU A 140 13.75 16.69 23.64
N GLY A 141 12.57 17.24 23.35
CA GLY A 141 12.29 18.15 22.24
C GLY A 141 12.99 19.51 22.39
N THR A 142 14.32 19.52 22.47
CA THR A 142 15.18 20.71 22.52
C THR A 142 15.05 21.58 21.27
N ALA A 143 15.41 22.86 21.40
CA ALA A 143 15.54 23.79 20.27
C ALA A 143 16.66 23.30 19.33
N ILE A 144 16.28 22.75 18.18
CA ILE A 144 17.21 22.40 17.11
C ILE A 144 17.47 23.69 16.33
N VAL A 145 18.73 24.12 16.28
CA VAL A 145 19.10 25.36 15.60
C VAL A 145 19.43 25.04 14.15
N ILE A 146 18.55 25.46 13.24
CA ILE A 146 18.75 25.33 11.78
C ILE A 146 18.97 26.73 11.22
N LYS A 147 20.07 26.93 10.49
CA LYS A 147 20.39 28.21 9.85
C LYS A 147 19.77 28.27 8.46
N LYS A 148 19.46 29.48 7.98
CA LYS A 148 18.92 29.68 6.62
C LYS A 148 19.84 29.16 5.52
N GLU A 149 21.15 29.15 5.76
CA GLU A 149 22.16 28.62 4.83
C GLU A 149 22.11 27.10 4.72
N ASP A 150 21.65 26.40 5.77
CA ASP A 150 21.60 24.93 5.81
C ASP A 150 20.62 24.36 4.78
N PHE A 151 19.53 25.07 4.47
CA PHE A 151 18.54 24.64 3.46
C PHE A 151 19.18 24.42 2.08
N ASN A 152 20.12 25.28 1.70
CA ASN A 152 20.79 25.18 0.41
C ASN A 152 22.00 24.24 0.43
N GLN A 153 22.72 24.16 1.55
CA GLN A 153 23.91 23.31 1.68
C GLN A 153 23.54 21.84 1.92
N GLN A 154 22.43 21.60 2.64
CA GLN A 154 21.94 20.29 3.06
C GLN A 154 20.57 20.00 2.45
N TYR A 155 20.42 20.35 1.16
CA TYR A 155 19.15 20.33 0.43
C TYR A 155 18.50 18.93 0.39
N GLN A 156 19.29 17.85 0.37
CA GLN A 156 18.76 16.48 0.44
C GLN A 156 18.05 16.23 1.78
N PHE A 157 18.69 16.56 2.91
CA PHE A 157 18.06 16.40 4.22
C PHE A 157 16.80 17.25 4.35
N PHE A 158 16.84 18.49 3.83
CA PHE A 158 15.66 19.35 3.85
C PHE A 158 14.49 18.76 3.04
N TYR A 159 14.76 18.23 1.85
CA TYR A 159 13.77 17.53 1.03
C TYR A 159 13.14 16.34 1.76
N GLU A 160 13.96 15.46 2.34
CA GLU A 160 13.49 14.31 3.11
C GLU A 160 12.66 14.72 4.33
N ILE A 161 13.07 15.79 5.04
CA ILE A 161 12.31 16.32 6.18
C ILE A 161 10.91 16.80 5.75
N CYS A 162 10.81 17.51 4.62
CA CYS A 162 9.52 17.95 4.09
C CYS A 162 8.64 16.76 3.66
N HIS A 163 9.24 15.73 3.07
CA HIS A 163 8.53 14.49 2.73
C HIS A 163 8.01 13.77 3.98
N ILE A 164 8.85 13.64 5.02
CA ILE A 164 8.47 13.06 6.33
C ILE A 164 7.30 13.81 6.95
N PHE A 165 7.29 15.16 6.91
CA PHE A 165 6.16 15.94 7.39
C PHE A 165 4.88 15.70 6.58
N SER A 166 5.00 15.51 5.27
CA SER A 166 3.86 15.19 4.41
C SER A 166 3.25 13.83 4.78
N ASN A 167 4.09 12.81 4.94
CA ASN A 167 3.65 11.48 5.37
C ASN A 167 3.04 11.52 6.77
N ALA A 168 3.59 12.33 7.69
CA ALA A 168 3.03 12.50 9.03
C ALA A 168 1.66 13.20 9.02
N ILE A 169 1.41 14.15 8.11
CA ILE A 169 0.07 14.76 7.93
C ILE A 169 -0.93 13.70 7.49
N ILE A 170 -0.56 12.86 6.51
CA ILE A 170 -1.43 11.79 6.00
C ILE A 170 -1.74 10.78 7.11
N ALA A 171 -0.70 10.27 7.77
CA ALA A 171 -0.85 9.25 8.80
C ALA A 171 -1.65 9.74 10.01
N ALA A 172 -1.45 10.98 10.46
CA ALA A 172 -2.28 11.60 11.49
C ALA A 172 -3.74 11.74 11.03
N GLY A 173 -3.98 12.13 9.78
CA GLY A 173 -5.32 12.18 9.19
C GLY A 173 -6.00 10.81 9.17
N GLU A 174 -5.28 9.76 8.78
CA GLU A 174 -5.82 8.40 8.75
C GLU A 174 -6.18 7.89 10.14
N CYS A 175 -5.41 8.22 11.18
CA CYS A 175 -5.76 7.90 12.56
C CYS A 175 -7.11 8.53 12.98
N ILE A 176 -7.36 9.78 12.58
CA ILE A 176 -8.65 10.45 12.81
C ILE A 176 -9.75 9.74 12.01
N ASN A 177 -9.49 9.40 10.74
CA ASN A 177 -10.43 8.70 9.88
C ASN A 177 -10.87 7.35 10.46
N GLN A 178 -9.93 6.57 10.99
CA GLN A 178 -10.24 5.30 11.68
C GLN A 178 -11.16 5.49 12.89
N CYS A 179 -10.95 6.57 13.66
CA CYS A 179 -11.84 6.92 14.76
C CYS A 179 -13.24 7.34 14.26
N VAL A 180 -13.34 8.05 13.13
CA VAL A 180 -14.63 8.38 12.47
C VAL A 180 -15.34 7.10 12.03
N HIS A 181 -14.63 6.16 11.40
CA HIS A 181 -15.17 4.87 10.99
C HIS A 181 -15.70 4.06 12.19
N TYR A 182 -14.96 4.04 13.30
CA TYR A 182 -15.40 3.42 14.53
C TYR A 182 -16.72 4.01 15.06
N CYS A 183 -16.84 5.34 15.09
CA CYS A 183 -18.09 6.01 15.50
C CYS A 183 -19.27 5.62 14.61
N LYS A 184 -19.06 5.54 13.29
CA LYS A 184 -20.10 5.12 12.34
C LYS A 184 -20.55 3.68 12.56
N GLN A 185 -19.59 2.76 12.74
CA GLN A 185 -19.90 1.34 12.97
C GLN A 185 -20.63 1.12 14.30
N SER A 186 -20.25 1.86 15.34
CA SER A 186 -20.89 1.79 16.66
C SER A 186 -22.16 2.64 16.78
N SER A 187 -22.56 3.38 15.73
CA SER A 187 -23.65 4.38 15.78
C SER A 187 -23.48 5.43 16.88
N THR A 188 -22.24 5.70 17.28
CA THR A 188 -21.90 6.68 18.32
C THR A 188 -21.85 8.08 17.71
N GLN A 189 -22.59 9.03 18.28
CA GLN A 189 -22.47 10.44 17.92
C GLN A 189 -21.10 10.98 18.35
N PHE A 190 -20.44 11.79 17.50
CA PHE A 190 -19.08 12.30 17.79
C PHE A 190 -18.96 13.04 19.13
N LYS A 191 -20.00 13.79 19.54
CA LYS A 191 -20.03 14.46 20.86
C LYS A 191 -19.92 13.51 22.05
N ASN A 192 -20.28 12.24 21.86
CA ASN A 192 -20.23 11.18 22.86
C ASN A 192 -19.00 10.28 22.69
N PHE A 193 -18.05 10.65 21.83
CA PHE A 193 -16.85 9.87 21.58
C PHE A 193 -16.05 9.67 22.87
N LYS A 194 -15.67 8.42 23.13
CA LYS A 194 -14.83 8.02 24.25
C LYS A 194 -13.74 7.10 23.74
N ILE A 195 -12.55 7.26 24.29
CA ILE A 195 -11.40 6.40 23.97
C ILE A 195 -11.58 5.09 24.72
N ASP A 196 -11.61 3.99 23.98
CA ASP A 196 -11.61 2.62 24.49
C ASP A 196 -10.46 1.81 23.87
N ASN A 197 -10.34 0.54 24.26
CA ASN A 197 -9.24 -0.33 23.84
C ASN A 197 -9.18 -0.58 22.31
N ASN A 198 -10.30 -0.50 21.59
CA ASN A 198 -10.33 -0.78 20.15
C ASN A 198 -9.66 0.34 19.35
N ILE A 199 -9.80 1.59 19.81
CA ILE A 199 -9.27 2.77 19.12
C ILE A 199 -8.04 3.37 19.78
N LYS A 200 -7.70 2.94 21.01
CA LYS A 200 -6.56 3.46 21.79
C LYS A 200 -5.26 3.51 20.97
N HIS A 201 -4.98 2.47 20.17
CA HIS A 201 -3.77 2.42 19.35
C HIS A 201 -3.72 3.55 18.30
N PHE A 202 -4.85 3.91 17.67
CA PHE A 202 -4.92 5.05 16.74
C PHE A 202 -4.71 6.39 17.44
N ILE A 203 -5.14 6.52 18.70
CA ILE A 203 -4.91 7.74 19.50
C ILE A 203 -3.41 7.92 19.77
N ILE A 204 -2.74 6.84 20.18
CA ILE A 204 -1.29 6.87 20.47
C ILE A 204 -0.50 7.12 19.19
N GLU A 205 -0.89 6.47 18.08
CA GLU A 205 -0.26 6.67 16.78
C GLU A 205 -0.45 8.11 16.28
N TYR A 206 -1.65 8.68 16.43
CA TYR A 206 -1.91 10.10 16.17
C TYR A 206 -1.00 11.02 17.00
N ASP A 207 -0.83 10.73 18.30
CA ASP A 207 0.05 11.51 19.17
C ASP A 207 1.51 11.45 18.71
N LYS A 208 1.97 10.29 18.21
CA LYS A 208 3.32 10.13 17.63
C LYS A 208 3.50 10.99 16.38
N TRP A 209 2.54 10.93 15.44
CA TRP A 209 2.59 11.73 14.21
C TRP A 209 2.50 13.23 14.48
N THR A 210 1.65 13.66 15.42
CA THR A 210 1.57 15.07 15.82
C THR A 210 2.83 15.54 16.54
N HIS A 211 3.51 14.67 17.28
CA HIS A 211 4.82 14.97 17.85
C HIS A 211 5.87 15.20 16.75
N ILE A 212 5.92 14.35 15.72
CA ILE A 212 6.77 14.58 14.52
C ILE A 212 6.47 15.95 13.91
N LEU A 213 5.19 16.24 13.64
CA LEU A 213 4.77 17.51 13.03
C LEU A 213 5.08 18.75 13.89
N SER A 214 5.23 18.59 15.20
CA SER A 214 5.64 19.68 16.09
C SER A 214 7.07 20.16 15.82
N PHE A 215 7.93 19.29 15.26
CA PHE A 215 9.31 19.66 14.90
C PHE A 215 9.41 20.64 13.74
N SER A 216 8.33 20.87 12.98
CA SER A 216 8.37 21.84 11.87
C SER A 216 8.59 23.29 12.33
N ARG A 217 8.40 23.57 13.62
CA ARG A 217 8.83 24.83 14.25
C ARG A 217 10.33 25.11 14.08
N ASN A 218 11.17 24.07 13.99
CA ASN A 218 12.63 24.22 13.91
C ASN A 218 13.11 24.65 12.51
N ILE A 219 12.33 24.38 11.46
CA ILE A 219 12.61 24.90 10.11
C ILE A 219 11.91 26.24 9.86
N GLY A 220 11.38 26.88 10.90
CA GLY A 220 10.70 28.17 10.80
C GLY A 220 9.31 28.11 10.19
N GLY A 221 8.75 26.90 9.98
CA GLY A 221 7.44 26.71 9.37
C GLY A 221 7.33 27.44 8.04
N ILE A 222 8.17 27.10 7.06
CA ILE A 222 8.43 27.77 5.76
C ILE A 222 7.16 28.18 4.96
N LEU A 223 5.99 27.71 5.39
CA LEU A 223 4.69 27.86 4.73
C LEU A 223 3.57 28.29 5.71
N LEU A 224 3.92 28.72 6.92
CA LEU A 224 2.95 29.08 7.97
C LEU A 224 2.65 30.58 7.95
N ASN A 225 1.37 30.93 8.10
CA ASN A 225 0.95 32.27 8.50
C ASN A 225 1.57 32.59 9.87
N SER A 226 1.86 33.85 10.18
CA SER A 226 2.48 34.30 11.45
C SER A 226 1.77 33.83 12.72
N LYS A 227 0.52 33.36 12.62
CA LYS A 227 -0.26 32.79 13.72
C LYS A 227 -0.04 31.29 13.96
N ILE A 228 0.44 30.53 12.98
CA ILE A 228 0.61 29.07 13.07
C ILE A 228 2.09 28.76 13.35
N LYS A 229 2.38 27.99 14.41
CA LYS A 229 3.75 27.72 14.86
C LYS A 229 4.33 26.38 14.38
N SER A 230 3.47 25.41 14.03
CA SER A 230 3.86 24.07 13.59
C SER A 230 2.76 23.39 12.77
N TYR A 231 3.12 22.33 12.05
CA TYR A 231 2.21 21.67 11.11
C TYR A 231 1.16 20.79 11.78
N ASN A 232 1.36 20.40 13.05
CA ASN A 232 0.38 19.66 13.84
C ASN A 232 -0.97 20.40 13.99
N TYR A 233 -0.99 21.73 13.79
CA TYR A 233 -2.21 22.52 13.70
C TYR A 233 -3.17 22.03 12.60
N PHE A 234 -2.64 21.65 11.43
CA PHE A 234 -3.46 21.22 10.28
C PHE A 234 -4.14 19.87 10.49
N VAL A 235 -3.70 19.10 11.49
CA VAL A 235 -4.32 17.85 11.92
C VAL A 235 -5.03 18.01 13.27
N PHE A 236 -5.45 19.25 13.56
CA PHE A 236 -6.30 19.62 14.69
C PHE A 236 -5.71 19.32 16.07
N TYR A 237 -4.39 19.33 16.25
CA TYR A 237 -3.74 18.94 17.51
C TYR A 237 -4.37 19.56 18.77
N GLU A 238 -4.70 20.86 18.75
CA GLU A 238 -5.23 21.61 19.89
C GLU A 238 -6.71 21.30 20.22
N GLU A 239 -7.43 20.61 19.34
CA GLU A 239 -8.85 20.29 19.53
C GLU A 239 -9.07 19.07 20.42
N ILE A 240 -10.21 19.00 21.11
CA ILE A 240 -10.64 17.74 21.73
C ILE A 240 -11.11 16.74 20.66
N TRP A 241 -11.03 15.44 20.93
CA TRP A 241 -11.37 14.39 19.97
C TRP A 241 -12.75 14.54 19.30
N PRO A 242 -13.85 14.81 20.02
CA PRO A 242 -15.15 15.07 19.39
C PRO A 242 -15.08 16.14 18.28
N ASN A 243 -14.39 17.26 18.54
CA ASN A 243 -14.21 18.33 17.58
C ASN A 243 -13.30 17.94 16.42
N LYS A 244 -12.22 17.16 16.69
CA LYS A 244 -11.35 16.63 15.63
C LYS A 244 -12.17 15.82 14.62
N LEU A 245 -13.01 14.91 15.12
CA LEU A 245 -13.85 14.03 14.30
C LEU A 245 -14.87 14.83 13.48
N GLU A 246 -15.53 15.82 14.10
CA GLU A 246 -16.51 16.66 13.41
C GLU A 246 -15.87 17.51 12.29
N LYS A 247 -14.74 18.17 12.60
CA LYS A 247 -14.00 18.98 11.60
C LYS A 247 -13.49 18.11 10.46
N PHE A 248 -12.96 16.93 10.76
CA PHE A 248 -12.50 15.97 9.77
C PHE A 248 -13.67 15.48 8.90
N TYR A 249 -14.78 15.07 9.51
CA TYR A 249 -15.95 14.59 8.78
C TYR A 249 -16.58 15.65 7.86
N SER A 250 -16.48 16.93 8.20
CA SER A 250 -16.99 18.02 7.37
C SER A 250 -16.27 18.20 6.01
N GLY A 251 -15.10 17.56 5.82
CA GLY A 251 -14.32 17.58 4.59
C GLY A 251 -13.57 18.89 4.30
N LYS A 252 -13.86 19.99 5.02
CA LYS A 252 -13.31 21.34 4.76
C LYS A 252 -11.78 21.45 4.91
N TYR A 253 -11.14 20.49 5.56
CA TYR A 253 -9.71 20.50 5.85
C TYR A 253 -8.87 19.80 4.77
N ILE A 254 -9.49 18.95 3.93
CA ILE A 254 -8.79 18.17 2.88
C ILE A 254 -8.02 19.11 1.95
N THR A 255 -8.66 20.19 1.48
CA THR A 255 -8.00 21.20 0.64
C THR A 255 -6.82 21.86 1.34
N GLN A 256 -6.90 22.10 2.66
CA GLN A 256 -5.82 22.73 3.41
C GLN A 256 -4.60 21.82 3.52
N ILE A 257 -4.81 20.53 3.83
CA ILE A 257 -3.71 19.56 3.93
C ILE A 257 -3.09 19.27 2.56
N LEU A 258 -3.89 19.15 1.50
CA LEU A 258 -3.39 18.96 0.14
C LEU A 258 -2.54 20.15 -0.32
N ASN A 259 -2.98 21.38 -0.04
CA ASN A 259 -2.20 22.58 -0.35
C ASN A 259 -0.88 22.61 0.41
N LEU A 260 -0.88 22.25 1.71
CA LEU A 260 0.35 22.20 2.50
C LEU A 260 1.33 21.13 1.96
N ILE A 261 0.84 19.94 1.65
CA ILE A 261 1.62 18.85 1.06
C ILE A 261 2.21 19.25 -0.29
N PHE A 262 1.40 19.89 -1.15
CA PHE A 262 1.85 20.40 -2.43
C PHE A 262 3.00 21.40 -2.27
N GLN A 263 2.86 22.34 -1.32
CA GLN A 263 3.90 23.32 -1.04
C GLN A 263 5.18 22.69 -0.46
N LEU A 264 5.05 21.74 0.47
CA LEU A 264 6.16 21.04 1.10
C LEU A 264 7.01 20.25 0.11
N ASN A 265 6.40 19.71 -0.93
CA ASN A 265 7.08 18.88 -1.94
C ASN A 265 7.21 19.60 -3.30
N SER A 266 6.94 20.92 -3.36
CA SER A 266 6.98 21.62 -4.64
C SER A 266 8.40 21.64 -5.22
N PRO A 267 8.58 21.36 -6.52
CA PRO A 267 9.88 21.51 -7.18
C PRO A 267 10.50 22.91 -7.02
N ASN A 268 9.68 23.95 -6.84
CA ASN A 268 10.15 25.32 -6.61
C ASN A 268 10.80 25.51 -5.23
N LEU A 269 10.39 24.72 -4.24
CA LEU A 269 11.01 24.72 -2.91
C LEU A 269 12.34 23.94 -2.93
N HIS A 270 12.43 22.92 -3.78
CA HIS A 270 13.54 21.97 -3.84
C HIS A 270 14.31 22.05 -5.17
N ILE A 271 14.79 23.25 -5.51
CA ILE A 271 15.41 23.56 -6.83
C ILE A 271 16.58 22.64 -7.20
N LYS A 272 17.26 22.05 -6.21
CA LYS A 272 18.42 21.14 -6.40
C LYS A 272 18.05 19.65 -6.46
N ILE A 273 16.79 19.31 -6.24
CA ILE A 273 16.26 17.94 -6.34
C ILE A 273 15.66 17.76 -7.73
N ASP A 274 15.68 16.52 -8.24
CA ASP A 274 14.99 16.21 -9.49
C ASP A 274 13.51 16.57 -9.38
N LYS A 275 12.99 17.29 -10.39
CA LYS A 275 11.61 17.79 -10.35
C LYS A 275 10.60 16.65 -10.31
N PHE A 276 10.90 15.54 -10.99
CA PHE A 276 9.99 14.39 -11.05
C PHE A 276 9.92 13.67 -9.70
N ASP A 277 11.03 13.57 -8.97
CA ASP A 277 11.02 13.00 -7.60
C ASP A 277 10.10 13.82 -6.67
N CYS A 278 10.19 15.15 -6.73
CA CYS A 278 9.31 16.05 -6.00
C CYS A 278 7.83 15.84 -6.37
N ILE A 279 7.54 15.69 -7.67
CA ILE A 279 6.19 15.44 -8.18
C ILE A 279 5.67 14.08 -7.72
N CYS A 280 6.50 13.03 -7.65
CA CYS A 280 6.11 11.71 -7.18
C CYS A 280 5.59 11.75 -5.74
N ASN A 281 6.26 12.49 -4.85
CA ASN A 281 5.80 12.66 -3.47
C ASN A 281 4.43 13.35 -3.40
N ILE A 282 4.17 14.33 -4.26
CA ILE A 282 2.86 14.99 -4.34
C ILE A 282 1.80 14.00 -4.84
N LEU A 283 2.09 13.28 -5.92
CA LEU A 283 1.16 12.32 -6.52
C LEU A 283 0.79 11.19 -5.56
N GLU A 284 1.76 10.64 -4.84
CA GLU A 284 1.54 9.60 -3.84
C GLU A 284 0.65 10.10 -2.70
N ALA A 285 0.93 11.28 -2.18
CA ALA A 285 0.14 11.87 -1.10
C ALA A 285 -1.30 12.19 -1.53
N PHE A 286 -1.47 12.73 -2.74
CA PHE A 286 -2.80 13.02 -3.29
C PHE A 286 -3.59 11.73 -3.55
N LEU A 287 -2.92 10.66 -4.01
CA LEU A 287 -3.56 9.34 -4.18
C LEU A 287 -4.10 8.79 -2.86
N GLN A 288 -3.41 9.00 -1.75
CA GLN A 288 -3.84 8.51 -0.44
C GLN A 288 -4.98 9.35 0.15
N ILE A 289 -5.00 10.67 -0.08
CA ILE A 289 -5.97 11.58 0.54
C ILE A 289 -7.22 11.79 -0.33
N GLU A 290 -7.04 12.22 -1.58
CA GLU A 290 -8.12 12.58 -2.51
C GLU A 290 -7.73 12.09 -3.92
N PRO A 291 -7.98 10.81 -4.23
CA PRO A 291 -7.50 10.18 -5.45
C PRO A 291 -7.96 10.88 -6.75
N ARG A 292 -9.08 11.62 -6.71
CA ARG A 292 -9.60 12.39 -7.87
C ARG A 292 -8.77 13.64 -8.16
N ALA A 293 -8.12 14.22 -7.14
CA ALA A 293 -7.29 15.41 -7.27
C ALA A 293 -5.96 15.15 -7.99
N ILE A 294 -5.59 13.88 -8.24
CA ILE A 294 -4.39 13.53 -9.03
C ILE A 294 -4.46 14.13 -10.44
N SER A 295 -5.64 14.16 -11.05
CA SER A 295 -5.84 14.76 -12.38
C SER A 295 -5.35 16.21 -12.46
N GLN A 296 -5.57 16.99 -11.41
CA GLN A 296 -5.07 18.36 -11.29
C GLN A 296 -3.54 18.42 -11.27
N ILE A 297 -2.89 17.51 -10.55
CA ILE A 297 -1.42 17.45 -10.44
C ILE A 297 -0.80 17.01 -11.77
N ILE A 298 -1.36 15.98 -12.40
CA ILE A 298 -0.92 15.54 -13.73
C ILE A 298 -1.07 16.66 -14.75
N ASN A 299 -2.19 17.39 -14.74
CA ASN A 299 -2.34 18.55 -15.61
C ASN A 299 -1.30 19.63 -15.34
N HIS A 300 -1.07 19.97 -14.07
CA HIS A 300 -0.14 21.03 -13.68
C HIS A 300 1.32 20.72 -14.06
N TYR A 301 1.74 19.45 -13.99
CA TYR A 301 3.11 19.01 -14.28
C TYR A 301 3.22 18.15 -15.54
N PHE A 302 2.26 18.26 -16.45
CA PHE A 302 2.09 17.31 -17.55
C PHE A 302 3.34 17.14 -18.40
N ASP A 303 4.02 18.22 -18.76
CA ASP A 303 5.20 18.15 -19.64
C ASP A 303 6.36 17.38 -18.99
N ILE A 304 6.61 17.60 -17.70
CA ILE A 304 7.65 16.88 -16.94
C ILE A 304 7.30 15.39 -16.85
N ILE A 305 6.03 15.08 -16.57
CA ILE A 305 5.55 13.70 -16.46
C ILE A 305 5.58 13.01 -17.84
N LYS A 306 5.24 13.73 -18.91
CA LYS A 306 5.31 13.27 -20.29
C LYS A 306 6.75 12.93 -20.68
N ASP A 307 7.71 13.80 -20.38
CA ASP A 307 9.12 13.52 -20.68
C ASP A 307 9.59 12.23 -19.97
N LYS A 308 9.26 12.08 -18.68
CA LYS A 308 9.59 10.88 -17.90
C LYS A 308 8.86 9.64 -18.39
N TYR A 309 7.62 9.80 -18.84
CA TYR A 309 6.86 8.74 -19.49
C TYR A 309 7.57 8.26 -20.76
N LEU A 310 8.03 9.19 -21.62
CA LEU A 310 8.76 8.88 -22.86
C LEU A 310 10.14 8.24 -22.58
N GLU A 311 10.74 8.55 -21.44
CA GLU A 311 11.93 7.84 -20.91
C GLU A 311 11.62 6.43 -20.36
N LYS A 312 10.36 5.97 -20.44
CA LYS A 312 9.88 4.67 -19.91
C LYS A 312 9.97 4.55 -18.40
N ASN A 313 9.85 5.67 -17.68
CA ASN A 313 9.76 5.66 -16.22
C ASN A 313 8.45 4.99 -15.76
N GLN A 314 8.56 3.93 -14.97
CA GLN A 314 7.40 3.14 -14.52
C GLN A 314 6.40 3.96 -13.69
N THR A 315 6.90 4.83 -12.82
CA THR A 315 6.05 5.67 -11.96
C THR A 315 5.21 6.64 -12.78
N ALA A 316 5.82 7.29 -13.78
CA ALA A 316 5.12 8.19 -14.69
C ALA A 316 4.02 7.46 -15.48
N ILE A 317 4.35 6.27 -16.00
CA ILE A 317 3.43 5.38 -16.72
C ILE A 317 2.21 5.04 -15.84
N ILE A 318 2.43 4.66 -14.58
CA ILE A 318 1.36 4.30 -13.64
C ILE A 318 0.41 5.48 -13.41
N TYR A 319 0.92 6.67 -13.09
CA TYR A 319 0.05 7.81 -12.78
C TYR A 319 -0.69 8.37 -13.99
N VAL A 320 -0.05 8.38 -15.18
CA VAL A 320 -0.72 8.73 -16.44
C VAL A 320 -1.85 7.73 -16.75
N GLY A 321 -1.55 6.44 -16.67
CA GLY A 321 -2.54 5.38 -16.87
C GLY A 321 -3.69 5.46 -15.87
N TYR A 322 -3.39 5.81 -14.61
CA TYR A 322 -4.38 6.01 -13.57
C TYR A 322 -5.36 7.15 -13.90
N VAL A 323 -4.86 8.32 -14.30
CA VAL A 323 -5.72 9.46 -14.63
C VAL A 323 -6.55 9.19 -15.87
N TYR A 324 -5.97 8.56 -16.88
CA TYR A 324 -6.71 8.14 -18.06
C TYR A 324 -7.85 7.18 -17.70
N SER A 325 -7.57 6.16 -16.87
CA SER A 325 -8.58 5.22 -16.40
C SER A 325 -9.72 5.93 -15.67
N GLU A 326 -9.44 6.95 -14.85
CA GLU A 326 -10.49 7.72 -14.18
C GLU A 326 -11.37 8.49 -15.13
N ILE A 327 -10.76 9.12 -16.13
CA ILE A 327 -11.49 9.89 -17.13
C ILE A 327 -12.44 8.98 -17.89
N ILE A 328 -12.00 7.78 -18.29
CA ILE A 328 -12.84 6.81 -18.98
C ILE A 328 -13.94 6.27 -18.05
N ALA A 329 -13.62 5.90 -16.82
CA ALA A 329 -14.58 5.30 -15.89
C ALA A 329 -15.67 6.29 -15.43
N SER A 330 -15.29 7.55 -15.17
CA SER A 330 -16.22 8.58 -14.72
C SER A 330 -16.88 9.37 -15.86
N ASN A 331 -16.40 9.20 -17.09
CA ASN A 331 -16.72 10.04 -18.25
C ASN A 331 -16.55 11.54 -17.96
N TYR A 332 -15.58 11.89 -17.10
CA TYR A 332 -15.33 13.25 -16.65
C TYR A 332 -13.85 13.63 -16.85
N ASP A 333 -13.60 14.55 -17.78
CA ASP A 333 -12.28 15.10 -18.08
C ASP A 333 -12.26 16.62 -17.90
N GLN A 334 -12.05 17.07 -16.66
CA GLN A 334 -12.05 18.50 -16.34
C GLN A 334 -10.93 19.28 -17.06
N TYR A 335 -9.82 18.62 -17.39
CA TYR A 335 -8.58 19.28 -17.82
C TYR A 335 -8.21 18.97 -19.29
N GLY A 336 -9.04 18.25 -20.02
CA GLY A 336 -8.75 17.81 -21.39
C GLY A 336 -7.50 16.92 -21.46
N LEU A 337 -7.28 16.09 -20.44
CA LEU A 337 -6.11 15.22 -20.36
C LEU A 337 -6.21 14.01 -21.26
N LYS A 338 -7.43 13.56 -21.61
CA LYS A 338 -7.63 12.37 -22.45
C LYS A 338 -6.88 12.46 -23.77
N ASP A 339 -7.14 13.50 -24.55
CA ASP A 339 -6.56 13.69 -25.88
C ASP A 339 -5.03 13.87 -25.78
N ARG A 340 -4.57 14.60 -24.76
CA ARG A 340 -3.14 14.84 -24.52
C ARG A 340 -2.39 13.54 -24.17
N ILE A 341 -3.03 12.66 -23.40
CA ILE A 341 -2.49 11.35 -23.05
C ILE A 341 -2.50 10.43 -24.29
N GLU A 342 -3.58 10.42 -25.07
CA GLU A 342 -3.69 9.64 -26.31
C GLU A 342 -2.65 10.08 -27.37
N GLU A 343 -2.31 11.37 -27.44
CA GLU A 343 -1.24 11.88 -28.30
C GLU A 343 0.14 11.31 -27.93
N ILE A 344 0.41 11.14 -26.63
CA ILE A 344 1.64 10.48 -26.17
C ILE A 344 1.66 9.02 -26.63
N TRP A 345 0.51 8.34 -26.63
CA TRP A 345 0.38 6.93 -26.99
C TRP A 345 0.54 6.65 -28.48
N ASN A 346 0.06 7.56 -29.32
CA ASN A 346 0.16 7.41 -30.77
C ASN A 346 1.61 7.54 -31.29
N ASN A 347 2.53 8.08 -30.48
CA ASN A 347 3.91 8.38 -30.87
C ASN A 347 4.96 7.36 -30.39
N ASP A 348 4.62 6.33 -29.60
CA ASP A 348 5.58 5.29 -29.17
C ASP A 348 4.94 3.90 -28.97
N TYR A 349 5.61 2.83 -29.42
CA TYR A 349 5.08 1.45 -29.39
C TYR A 349 5.76 0.60 -28.30
N LYS A 350 4.94 -0.16 -27.53
CA LYS A 350 5.24 -1.17 -26.49
C LYS A 350 5.35 -0.72 -25.03
N TYR A 351 4.35 -0.04 -24.51
CA TYR A 351 3.83 -0.40 -23.18
C TYR A 351 2.32 -0.62 -23.35
N ASP A 352 1.83 -1.79 -22.94
CA ASP A 352 0.42 -2.16 -23.07
C ASP A 352 -0.38 -1.40 -22.00
N LEU A 353 -0.59 -0.11 -22.25
CA LEU A 353 -1.32 0.77 -21.37
C LEU A 353 -2.82 0.52 -21.39
N GLU A 354 -3.35 -0.08 -22.44
CA GLU A 354 -4.70 -0.63 -22.43
C GLU A 354 -4.79 -1.71 -21.34
N LYS A 355 -3.77 -2.57 -21.23
CA LYS A 355 -3.62 -3.51 -20.11
C LYS A 355 -3.38 -2.82 -18.76
N VAL A 356 -2.54 -1.79 -18.63
CA VAL A 356 -2.33 -1.07 -17.35
C VAL A 356 -3.59 -0.30 -16.92
N SER A 357 -4.25 0.38 -17.85
CA SER A 357 -5.54 1.06 -17.65
C SER A 357 -6.64 0.05 -17.32
N THR A 358 -6.65 -1.12 -17.99
CA THR A 358 -7.52 -2.25 -17.64
C THR A 358 -7.21 -2.76 -16.23
N ASP A 359 -5.95 -2.97 -15.87
CA ASP A 359 -5.53 -3.45 -14.54
C ASP A 359 -5.87 -2.42 -13.45
N ILE A 360 -5.77 -1.10 -13.73
CA ILE A 360 -6.16 0.00 -12.84
C ILE A 360 -7.68 0.12 -12.71
N ARG A 361 -8.41 0.12 -13.83
CA ARG A 361 -9.88 0.11 -13.87
C ARG A 361 -10.43 -1.09 -13.10
N LEU A 362 -9.87 -2.28 -13.35
CA LEU A 362 -10.19 -3.48 -12.58
C LEU A 362 -9.87 -3.27 -11.10
N THR A 363 -8.68 -2.80 -10.72
CA THR A 363 -8.36 -2.59 -9.28
C THR A 363 -9.22 -1.53 -8.58
N ARG A 364 -9.94 -0.64 -9.28
CA ARG A 364 -10.83 0.35 -8.67
C ARG A 364 -12.27 -0.11 -8.58
N HIS A 365 -12.73 -0.82 -9.60
CA HIS A 365 -14.10 -1.29 -9.65
C HIS A 365 -14.26 -2.65 -8.99
N LEU A 366 -13.22 -3.47 -8.92
CA LEU A 366 -13.27 -4.74 -8.19
C LEU A 366 -13.61 -4.51 -6.72
N SER A 367 -14.39 -5.44 -6.18
CA SER A 367 -14.51 -5.58 -4.74
C SER A 367 -13.13 -5.77 -4.10
N TYR A 368 -12.94 -5.24 -2.88
CA TYR A 368 -11.66 -5.33 -2.17
C TYR A 368 -11.07 -6.75 -2.15
N ARG A 369 -11.92 -7.77 -1.94
CA ARG A 369 -11.48 -9.17 -1.94
C ARG A 369 -11.14 -9.69 -3.33
N ALA A 370 -11.84 -9.25 -4.38
CA ALA A 370 -11.50 -9.64 -5.75
C ALA A 370 -10.18 -8.99 -6.19
N LYS A 371 -9.93 -7.75 -5.78
CA LYS A 371 -8.63 -7.08 -5.95
C LYS A 371 -7.50 -7.88 -5.30
N MET A 372 -7.61 -8.21 -4.01
CA MET A 372 -6.60 -9.05 -3.35
C MET A 372 -6.40 -10.41 -4.04
N ALA A 373 -7.47 -11.02 -4.55
CA ALA A 373 -7.37 -12.29 -5.28
C ALA A 373 -6.65 -12.11 -6.62
N LEU A 374 -6.89 -11.00 -7.33
CA LEU A 374 -6.22 -10.67 -8.58
C LEU A 374 -4.73 -10.39 -8.34
N ASP A 375 -4.38 -9.60 -7.33
CA ASP A 375 -2.99 -9.30 -6.95
C ASP A 375 -2.22 -10.60 -6.64
N ASN A 376 -2.82 -11.52 -5.88
CA ASN A 376 -2.23 -12.82 -5.57
C ASN A 376 -2.05 -13.71 -6.82
N ALA A 377 -3.02 -13.68 -7.75
CA ALA A 377 -2.95 -14.42 -9.00
C ALA A 377 -1.85 -13.88 -9.92
N GLU A 378 -1.71 -12.55 -10.00
CA GLU A 378 -0.66 -11.88 -10.78
C GLU A 378 0.74 -12.10 -10.19
N ILE A 379 0.89 -12.05 -8.85
CA ILE A 379 2.14 -12.41 -8.18
C ILE A 379 2.53 -13.86 -8.50
N SER A 380 1.57 -14.80 -8.36
CA SER A 380 1.80 -16.21 -8.68
C SER A 380 2.17 -16.40 -10.15
N TYR A 381 1.50 -15.69 -11.06
CA TYR A 381 1.79 -15.69 -12.50
C TYR A 381 3.22 -15.20 -12.80
N ALA A 382 3.63 -14.08 -12.20
CA ALA A 382 4.96 -13.51 -12.36
C ALA A 382 6.06 -14.46 -11.84
N GLN A 383 5.83 -15.11 -10.69
CA GLN A 383 6.77 -16.06 -10.10
C GLN A 383 6.91 -17.35 -10.93
N THR A 384 5.86 -17.78 -11.63
CA THR A 384 5.93 -18.94 -12.53
C THR A 384 6.55 -18.67 -13.89
N LYS A 385 6.76 -17.41 -14.28
CA LYS A 385 7.29 -17.04 -15.59
C LYS A 385 8.76 -17.48 -15.74
N GLY A 386 8.98 -18.54 -16.52
CA GLY A 386 10.32 -19.06 -16.82
C GLY A 386 10.82 -20.17 -15.88
N ILE A 387 9.99 -20.61 -14.92
CA ILE A 387 10.28 -21.74 -14.03
C ILE A 387 9.43 -22.93 -14.47
N LEU A 388 10.07 -24.07 -14.82
CA LEU A 388 9.34 -25.33 -15.05
C LEU A 388 8.76 -25.82 -13.72
N ALA A 389 7.43 -25.78 -13.57
CA ALA A 389 6.74 -26.44 -12.48
C ALA A 389 7.13 -27.93 -12.45
N LYS A 390 7.40 -28.51 -11.27
CA LYS A 390 7.87 -29.91 -11.11
C LYS A 390 7.03 -30.94 -11.90
N ASN A 391 5.74 -30.64 -12.13
CA ASN A 391 4.79 -31.53 -12.81
C ASN A 391 4.24 -30.97 -14.13
N ASN A 392 4.75 -29.83 -14.64
CA ASN A 392 4.25 -29.11 -15.82
C ASN A 392 2.75 -28.73 -15.81
N ASP A 393 2.11 -28.74 -14.63
CA ASP A 393 0.69 -28.42 -14.48
C ASP A 393 0.47 -27.02 -13.89
N TYR A 394 -0.20 -26.17 -14.65
CA TYR A 394 -0.56 -24.79 -14.29
C TYR A 394 -2.06 -24.62 -14.00
N SER A 395 -2.78 -25.72 -13.76
CA SER A 395 -4.20 -25.69 -13.42
C SER A 395 -4.52 -24.85 -12.17
N ALA A 396 -3.67 -24.93 -11.14
CA ALA A 396 -3.81 -24.13 -9.93
C ALA A 396 -3.72 -22.62 -10.21
N LEU A 397 -2.79 -22.21 -11.08
CA LEU A 397 -2.63 -20.81 -11.49
C LEU A 397 -3.85 -20.33 -12.31
N ALA A 398 -4.34 -21.16 -13.24
CA ALA A 398 -5.55 -20.83 -14.00
C ALA A 398 -6.78 -20.68 -13.08
N LEU A 399 -6.92 -21.56 -12.08
CA LEU A 399 -8.01 -21.50 -11.10
C LEU A 399 -7.95 -20.26 -10.18
N GLN A 400 -6.76 -19.74 -9.87
CA GLN A 400 -6.61 -18.49 -9.12
C GLN A 400 -7.23 -17.30 -9.87
N PHE A 401 -7.07 -17.23 -11.19
CA PHE A 401 -7.74 -16.18 -11.99
C PHE A 401 -9.27 -16.33 -11.96
N PHE A 402 -9.82 -17.53 -12.15
CA PHE A 402 -11.28 -17.75 -12.08
C PHE A 402 -11.86 -17.48 -10.68
N ARG A 403 -11.05 -17.58 -9.63
CA ARG A 403 -11.45 -17.20 -8.26
C ARG A 403 -11.78 -15.71 -8.16
N VAL A 404 -11.16 -14.85 -8.97
CA VAL A 404 -11.43 -13.40 -9.01
C VAL A 404 -12.87 -13.14 -9.45
N ILE A 405 -13.30 -13.74 -10.57
CA ILE A 405 -14.69 -13.67 -11.07
C ILE A 405 -15.67 -14.19 -10.00
N GLU A 406 -15.35 -15.31 -9.35
CA GLU A 406 -16.21 -15.86 -8.31
C GLU A 406 -16.41 -14.89 -7.15
N ILE A 407 -15.33 -14.30 -6.65
CA ILE A 407 -15.41 -13.34 -5.56
C ILE A 407 -16.20 -12.11 -6.01
N GLU A 408 -15.96 -11.62 -7.21
CA GLU A 408 -16.61 -10.42 -7.72
C GLU A 408 -18.13 -10.59 -7.86
N LEU A 409 -18.59 -11.70 -8.45
CA LEU A 409 -20.01 -12.04 -8.50
C LEU A 409 -20.63 -12.20 -7.11
N ASN A 410 -19.89 -12.77 -6.16
CA ASN A 410 -20.40 -12.91 -4.79
C ASN A 410 -20.52 -11.55 -4.08
N GLU A 411 -19.50 -10.69 -4.18
CA GLU A 411 -19.47 -9.40 -3.50
C GLU A 411 -20.44 -8.38 -4.11
N LYS A 412 -20.60 -8.35 -5.44
CA LYS A 412 -21.45 -7.37 -6.13
C LYS A 412 -22.87 -7.83 -6.44
N LEU A 413 -23.12 -9.13 -6.55
CA LEU A 413 -24.45 -9.65 -6.91
C LEU A 413 -25.06 -10.49 -5.80
N ILE A 414 -24.40 -11.58 -5.40
CA ILE A 414 -25.01 -12.55 -4.47
C ILE A 414 -25.20 -11.97 -3.07
N ASN A 415 -24.16 -11.36 -2.48
CA ASN A 415 -24.24 -10.83 -1.13
C ASN A 415 -25.25 -9.68 -1.03
N PRO A 416 -25.29 -8.70 -1.97
CA PRO A 416 -26.35 -7.70 -1.99
C PRO A 416 -27.74 -8.29 -2.21
N LEU A 417 -27.89 -9.27 -3.11
CA LEU A 417 -29.16 -9.97 -3.32
C LEU A 417 -29.66 -10.60 -2.02
N VAL A 418 -28.82 -11.38 -1.35
CA VAL A 418 -29.20 -12.06 -0.09
C VAL A 418 -29.54 -11.06 1.01
N LYS A 419 -28.80 -9.95 1.12
CA LYS A 419 -29.09 -8.87 2.08
C LYS A 419 -30.40 -8.16 1.80
N SER A 420 -30.80 -8.06 0.53
CA SER A 420 -32.05 -7.40 0.16
C SER A 420 -33.31 -8.22 0.45
N ILE A 421 -33.17 -9.52 0.76
CA ILE A 421 -34.30 -10.40 1.09
C ILE A 421 -34.65 -10.23 2.57
N ASP A 422 -35.90 -9.89 2.86
CA ASP A 422 -36.44 -9.75 4.21
C ASP A 422 -36.33 -11.07 5.01
N ASP A 423 -35.86 -10.97 6.26
CA ASP A 423 -35.57 -12.15 7.08
C ASP A 423 -36.86 -12.84 7.55
N ASP A 424 -37.90 -12.08 7.90
CA ASP A 424 -39.18 -12.63 8.34
C ASP A 424 -39.88 -13.35 7.19
N TYR A 425 -39.87 -12.75 6.01
CA TYR A 425 -40.32 -13.42 4.79
C TYR A 425 -39.55 -14.71 4.53
N PHE A 426 -38.22 -14.66 4.53
CA PHE A 426 -37.37 -15.81 4.19
C PHE A 426 -37.55 -16.98 5.16
N ASN A 427 -37.70 -16.69 6.46
CA ASN A 427 -37.90 -17.69 7.50
C ASN A 427 -39.30 -18.32 7.48
N ASN A 428 -40.30 -17.61 6.93
CA ASN A 428 -41.68 -18.09 6.82
C ASN A 428 -41.97 -18.84 5.50
N LEU A 429 -40.99 -19.03 4.62
CA LEU A 429 -41.14 -19.78 3.38
C LEU A 429 -41.41 -21.28 3.64
N ASP A 430 -42.50 -21.79 3.08
CA ASP A 430 -42.79 -23.23 3.09
C ASP A 430 -41.91 -23.99 2.08
N THR A 431 -40.70 -24.36 2.53
CA THR A 431 -39.72 -25.06 1.70
C THR A 431 -40.16 -26.45 1.26
N THR A 432 -41.22 -27.04 1.86
CA THR A 432 -41.71 -28.37 1.46
C THR A 432 -42.23 -28.38 0.02
N LYS A 433 -42.83 -27.26 -0.41
CA LYS A 433 -43.39 -27.01 -1.74
C LYS A 433 -42.33 -26.73 -2.81
N PHE A 434 -41.07 -26.53 -2.43
CA PHE A 434 -40.01 -26.23 -3.38
C PHE A 434 -39.59 -27.47 -4.18
N SER A 435 -39.31 -27.27 -5.47
CA SER A 435 -38.64 -28.27 -6.30
C SER A 435 -37.21 -28.51 -5.81
N LYS A 436 -36.60 -29.63 -6.22
CA LYS A 436 -35.21 -29.98 -5.85
C LYS A 436 -34.22 -28.84 -6.14
N THR A 437 -34.38 -28.15 -7.27
CA THR A 437 -33.52 -27.03 -7.68
C THR A 437 -33.69 -25.83 -6.75
N TRP A 438 -34.92 -25.41 -6.48
CA TRP A 438 -35.20 -24.27 -5.62
C TRP A 438 -34.87 -24.54 -4.14
N LYS A 439 -34.95 -25.79 -3.68
CA LYS A 439 -34.39 -26.21 -2.38
C LYS A 439 -32.87 -26.01 -2.32
N GLY A 440 -32.17 -26.28 -3.42
CA GLY A 440 -30.73 -26.02 -3.54
C GLY A 440 -30.39 -24.53 -3.42
N HIS A 441 -31.12 -23.69 -4.15
CA HIS A 441 -30.94 -22.23 -4.11
C HIS A 441 -31.26 -21.63 -2.75
N TYR A 442 -32.36 -22.08 -2.13
CA TYR A 442 -32.72 -21.69 -0.76
C TYR A 442 -31.59 -21.99 0.22
N ARG A 443 -31.05 -23.22 0.23
CA ARG A 443 -29.93 -23.59 1.11
C ARG A 443 -28.66 -22.78 0.87
N ASN A 444 -28.38 -22.42 -0.39
CA ASN A 444 -27.24 -21.56 -0.71
C ASN A 444 -27.42 -20.15 -0.15
N ILE A 445 -28.62 -19.58 -0.25
CA ILE A 445 -28.97 -18.27 0.31
C ILE A 445 -28.95 -18.31 1.84
N GLU A 446 -29.52 -19.36 2.43
CA GLU A 446 -29.54 -19.61 3.87
C GLU A 446 -28.12 -19.64 4.44
N LYS A 447 -27.19 -20.35 3.80
CA LYS A 447 -25.77 -20.37 4.19
C LYS A 447 -25.14 -18.98 4.21
N ILE A 448 -25.43 -18.14 3.22
CA ILE A 448 -24.94 -16.76 3.18
C ILE A 448 -25.56 -15.92 4.32
N LYS A 449 -26.87 -16.06 4.59
CA LYS A 449 -27.52 -15.43 5.75
C LYS A 449 -26.92 -15.88 7.09
N GLN A 450 -26.47 -17.13 7.19
CA GLN A 450 -25.76 -17.70 8.35
C GLN A 450 -24.27 -17.30 8.43
N GLY A 451 -23.78 -16.44 7.55
CA GLY A 451 -22.43 -15.87 7.61
C GLY A 451 -21.41 -16.50 6.65
N GLN A 452 -21.81 -17.44 5.79
CA GLN A 452 -20.94 -17.88 4.69
C GLN A 452 -20.65 -16.70 3.75
N LYS A 453 -19.39 -16.51 3.36
CA LYS A 453 -18.96 -15.33 2.59
C LYS A 453 -19.20 -15.42 1.09
N SER A 454 -19.32 -16.62 0.53
CA SER A 454 -19.41 -16.87 -0.91
C SER A 454 -20.01 -18.23 -1.23
N ILE A 455 -20.68 -18.35 -2.38
CA ILE A 455 -21.03 -19.62 -3.03
C ILE A 455 -20.20 -19.85 -4.30
N GLN A 456 -20.03 -21.11 -4.70
CA GLN A 456 -19.23 -21.49 -5.86
C GLN A 456 -19.85 -21.00 -7.17
N LEU A 457 -19.02 -20.73 -8.20
CA LEU A 457 -19.48 -20.32 -9.54
C LEU A 457 -20.59 -21.19 -10.13
N GLY A 458 -20.51 -22.52 -9.93
CA GLY A 458 -21.56 -23.43 -10.39
C GLY A 458 -22.92 -23.19 -9.73
N SER A 459 -22.92 -22.80 -8.45
CA SER A 459 -24.13 -22.41 -7.72
C SER A 459 -24.67 -21.05 -8.20
N VAL A 460 -23.77 -20.08 -8.44
CA VAL A 460 -24.15 -18.78 -9.02
C VAL A 460 -24.82 -18.98 -10.39
N ARG A 461 -24.19 -19.71 -11.29
CA ARG A 461 -24.72 -19.96 -12.63
C ARG A 461 -26.10 -20.64 -12.60
N THR A 462 -26.24 -21.68 -11.79
CA THR A 462 -27.53 -22.41 -11.70
C THR A 462 -28.63 -21.55 -11.10
N LEU A 463 -28.30 -20.63 -10.20
CA LEU A 463 -29.24 -19.65 -9.65
C LEU A 463 -29.71 -18.68 -10.73
N LEU A 464 -28.79 -18.03 -11.45
CA LEU A 464 -29.13 -17.06 -12.52
C LEU A 464 -30.02 -17.70 -13.59
N ASN A 465 -29.70 -18.91 -14.03
CA ASN A 465 -30.50 -19.64 -15.02
C ASN A 465 -31.91 -19.96 -14.52
N SER A 466 -32.03 -20.27 -13.23
CA SER A 466 -33.32 -20.54 -12.60
C SER A 466 -34.16 -19.26 -12.44
N ILE A 467 -33.51 -18.12 -12.19
CA ILE A 467 -34.14 -16.79 -12.11
C ILE A 467 -34.71 -16.38 -13.47
N VAL A 468 -33.95 -16.53 -14.54
CA VAL A 468 -34.42 -16.17 -15.90
C VAL A 468 -35.63 -17.00 -16.32
N LYS A 469 -35.62 -18.31 -15.98
CA LYS A 469 -36.67 -19.27 -16.36
C LYS A 469 -37.75 -19.46 -15.31
N VAL A 470 -37.83 -18.56 -14.32
CA VAL A 470 -38.80 -18.71 -13.23
C VAL A 470 -40.23 -18.65 -13.76
N LYS A 471 -41.08 -19.56 -13.27
CA LYS A 471 -42.52 -19.55 -13.57
C LYS A 471 -43.23 -18.55 -12.66
N SER A 472 -44.28 -17.90 -13.16
CA SER A 472 -45.11 -16.96 -12.38
C SER A 472 -45.66 -17.56 -11.07
N SER A 473 -45.85 -18.87 -11.00
CA SER A 473 -46.31 -19.56 -9.79
C SER A 473 -45.26 -19.71 -8.68
N ASN A 474 -43.98 -19.41 -8.94
CA ASN A 474 -42.91 -19.51 -7.94
C ASN A 474 -42.63 -18.14 -7.30
N SER A 475 -43.31 -17.84 -6.19
CA SER A 475 -43.17 -16.57 -5.47
C SER A 475 -41.71 -16.27 -5.07
N PHE A 476 -41.01 -17.25 -4.47
CA PHE A 476 -39.62 -17.08 -4.05
C PHE A 476 -38.69 -16.77 -5.22
N GLY A 477 -38.82 -17.50 -6.33
CA GLY A 477 -38.02 -17.24 -7.52
C GLY A 477 -38.31 -15.89 -8.17
N ASN A 478 -39.57 -15.46 -8.20
CA ASN A 478 -39.96 -14.15 -8.74
C ASN A 478 -39.43 -13.00 -7.88
N GLU A 479 -39.39 -13.18 -6.57
CA GLU A 479 -38.76 -12.20 -5.68
C GLU A 479 -37.25 -12.10 -5.89
N LEU A 480 -36.57 -13.24 -6.03
CA LEU A 480 -35.15 -13.24 -6.37
C LEU A 480 -34.89 -12.59 -7.72
N LYS A 481 -35.78 -12.77 -8.70
CA LYS A 481 -35.71 -12.10 -10.00
C LYS A 481 -35.81 -10.58 -9.86
N ASP A 482 -36.87 -10.09 -9.22
CA ASP A 482 -37.09 -8.65 -9.00
C ASP A 482 -35.90 -8.00 -8.26
N LYS A 483 -35.40 -8.63 -7.19
CA LYS A 483 -34.26 -8.11 -6.43
C LYS A 483 -32.95 -8.17 -7.21
N THR A 484 -32.76 -9.19 -8.05
CA THR A 484 -31.57 -9.31 -8.92
C THR A 484 -31.58 -8.22 -9.98
N GLU A 485 -32.71 -7.98 -10.66
CA GLU A 485 -32.84 -6.94 -11.69
C GLU A 485 -32.59 -5.54 -11.14
N LYS A 486 -32.91 -5.28 -9.86
CA LYS A 486 -32.62 -4.02 -9.16
C LYS A 486 -31.14 -3.79 -8.87
N LEU A 487 -30.32 -4.84 -8.85
CA LEU A 487 -28.87 -4.75 -8.61
C LEU A 487 -28.07 -4.58 -9.92
N LEU A 488 -28.73 -4.77 -11.06
CA LEU A 488 -28.12 -4.73 -12.38
C LEU A 488 -28.41 -3.41 -13.08
N SER A 489 -27.43 -2.93 -13.86
CA SER A 489 -27.63 -1.86 -14.84
C SER A 489 -28.57 -2.33 -15.96
N ASP A 490 -28.99 -1.43 -16.86
CA ASP A 490 -29.82 -1.83 -18.00
C ASP A 490 -29.10 -2.82 -18.92
N GLU A 491 -27.79 -2.63 -19.14
CA GLU A 491 -26.93 -3.59 -19.84
C GLU A 491 -26.84 -4.92 -19.08
N GLY A 492 -26.77 -4.88 -17.75
CA GLY A 492 -26.77 -6.07 -16.90
C GLY A 492 -28.08 -6.85 -16.95
N LYS A 493 -29.23 -6.18 -17.02
CA LYS A 493 -30.55 -6.82 -17.18
C LYS A 493 -30.64 -7.52 -18.53
N GLU A 494 -30.18 -6.87 -19.60
CA GLU A 494 -30.12 -7.48 -20.94
C GLU A 494 -29.17 -8.69 -20.95
N ALA A 495 -27.99 -8.57 -20.32
CA ALA A 495 -27.01 -9.64 -20.20
C ALA A 495 -27.54 -10.83 -19.39
N LEU A 496 -28.34 -10.58 -18.34
CA LEU A 496 -29.03 -11.62 -17.58
C LEU A 496 -30.06 -12.34 -18.46
N GLY A 497 -30.93 -11.58 -19.15
CA GLY A 497 -31.99 -12.14 -19.99
C GLY A 497 -31.48 -12.93 -21.19
N SER A 498 -30.38 -12.49 -21.80
CA SER A 498 -29.72 -13.16 -22.94
C SER A 498 -28.79 -14.31 -22.52
N GLY A 499 -28.49 -14.45 -21.23
CA GLY A 499 -27.60 -15.49 -20.70
C GLY A 499 -26.10 -15.17 -20.79
N LYS A 500 -25.70 -13.97 -21.24
CA LYS A 500 -24.29 -13.55 -21.33
C LYS A 500 -23.53 -13.65 -20.00
N ILE A 501 -24.19 -13.31 -18.88
CA ILE A 501 -23.58 -13.47 -17.54
C ILE A 501 -23.25 -14.94 -17.25
N GLU A 502 -24.10 -15.87 -17.69
CA GLU A 502 -23.87 -17.31 -17.51
C GLU A 502 -22.77 -17.85 -18.44
N GLU A 503 -22.65 -17.27 -19.64
CA GLU A 503 -21.60 -17.61 -20.60
C GLU A 503 -20.21 -17.35 -20.01
N ILE A 504 -20.03 -16.25 -19.27
CA ILE A 504 -18.78 -15.91 -18.56
C ILE A 504 -18.33 -17.03 -17.60
N ILE A 505 -19.29 -17.75 -17.01
CA ILE A 505 -19.05 -18.77 -15.98
C ILE A 505 -19.52 -20.17 -16.41
N ASN A 506 -19.56 -20.42 -17.73
CA ASN A 506 -20.11 -21.66 -18.27
C ASN A 506 -19.19 -22.88 -17.98
N ASN A 507 -19.76 -24.08 -17.97
CA ASN A 507 -19.02 -25.32 -17.67
C ASN A 507 -17.94 -25.64 -18.70
N ASN A 508 -18.21 -25.39 -19.99
CA ASN A 508 -17.26 -25.64 -21.07
C ASN A 508 -16.02 -24.74 -20.94
N ILE A 509 -16.17 -23.52 -20.43
CA ILE A 509 -15.06 -22.60 -20.17
C ILE A 509 -14.30 -23.04 -18.92
N LEU A 510 -14.98 -23.30 -17.81
CA LEU A 510 -14.33 -23.77 -16.58
C LEU A 510 -13.59 -25.11 -16.77
N ASN A 511 -14.13 -26.01 -17.60
CA ASN A 511 -13.51 -27.30 -17.89
C ASN A 511 -12.28 -27.19 -18.81
N LYS A 512 -12.14 -26.12 -19.60
CA LYS A 512 -10.92 -25.86 -20.41
C LYS A 512 -9.70 -25.55 -19.54
N TYR A 513 -9.93 -25.09 -18.31
CA TYR A 513 -8.88 -24.60 -17.41
C TYR A 513 -8.79 -25.41 -16.10
N ARG A 514 -9.43 -26.58 -16.04
CA ARG A 514 -9.36 -27.57 -14.94
C ARG A 514 -8.68 -28.85 -15.41
N ILE A 515 -7.96 -29.52 -14.50
CA ILE A 515 -7.35 -30.82 -14.78
C ILE A 515 -8.46 -31.77 -15.28
N PRO A 516 -8.36 -32.31 -16.51
CA PRO A 516 -9.28 -33.34 -16.94
C PRO A 516 -8.96 -34.62 -16.14
N GLY A 517 -9.97 -35.20 -15.48
CA GLY A 517 -9.77 -36.17 -14.39
C GLY A 517 -8.75 -37.28 -14.70
N ALA A 518 -7.87 -37.56 -13.73
CA ALA A 518 -6.92 -38.68 -13.53
C ALA A 518 -6.09 -39.26 -14.70
N HIS A 519 -6.50 -39.16 -15.96
CA HIS A 519 -5.97 -39.96 -17.07
C HIS A 519 -5.69 -39.16 -18.37
N THR A 520 -5.80 -37.83 -18.40
CA THR A 520 -5.69 -37.04 -19.66
C THR A 520 -4.88 -35.73 -19.60
N GLY A 521 -3.86 -35.63 -18.74
CA GLY A 521 -2.76 -34.67 -18.91
C GLY A 521 -2.81 -33.36 -18.10
N TYR A 522 -1.68 -32.65 -18.15
CA TYR A 522 -1.36 -31.41 -17.43
C TYR A 522 -1.80 -30.16 -18.21
N ILE A 523 -2.10 -29.06 -17.51
CA ILE A 523 -2.42 -27.77 -18.16
C ILE A 523 -1.11 -27.01 -18.43
N PRO A 524 -0.76 -26.68 -19.69
CA PRO A 524 0.46 -25.92 -19.99
C PRO A 524 0.33 -24.46 -19.57
N TYR A 525 1.46 -23.80 -19.37
CA TYR A 525 1.53 -22.37 -19.03
C TYR A 525 0.76 -21.47 -20.01
N SER A 526 0.75 -21.80 -21.31
CA SER A 526 -0.03 -21.09 -22.34
C SER A 526 -1.53 -21.06 -22.03
N LYS A 527 -2.08 -22.13 -21.45
CA LYS A 527 -3.49 -22.19 -21.02
C LYS A 527 -3.75 -21.35 -19.77
N ALA A 528 -2.77 -21.18 -18.89
CA ALA A 528 -2.86 -20.22 -17.78
C ALA A 528 -2.81 -18.76 -18.29
N CYS A 529 -2.01 -18.46 -19.32
CA CYS A 529 -2.03 -17.15 -19.99
C CYS A 529 -3.39 -16.86 -20.64
N GLU A 530 -4.00 -17.86 -21.31
CA GLU A 530 -5.35 -17.75 -21.86
C GLU A 530 -6.39 -17.49 -20.76
N ALA A 531 -6.31 -18.21 -19.63
CA ALA A 531 -7.20 -18.01 -18.49
C ALA A 531 -7.07 -16.59 -17.91
N ARG A 532 -5.85 -16.09 -17.74
CA ARG A 532 -5.58 -14.71 -17.31
C ARG A 532 -6.25 -13.71 -18.24
N LYS A 533 -6.03 -13.84 -19.56
CA LYS A 533 -6.64 -12.95 -20.56
C LYS A 533 -8.17 -12.97 -20.49
N TYR A 534 -8.74 -14.18 -20.52
CA TYR A 534 -10.19 -14.38 -20.45
C TYR A 534 -10.82 -13.75 -19.20
N VAL A 535 -10.17 -13.92 -18.04
CA VAL A 535 -10.67 -13.38 -16.78
C VAL A 535 -10.65 -11.85 -16.76
N LEU A 536 -9.55 -11.23 -17.22
CA LEU A 536 -9.47 -9.76 -17.27
C LEU A 536 -10.55 -9.17 -18.20
N GLU A 537 -10.74 -9.76 -19.38
CA GLU A 537 -11.80 -9.37 -20.32
C GLU A 537 -13.21 -9.56 -19.71
N SER A 538 -13.43 -10.69 -19.03
CA SER A 538 -14.70 -10.99 -18.37
C SER A 538 -15.02 -10.04 -17.22
N LEU A 539 -14.02 -9.58 -16.48
CA LEU A 539 -14.23 -8.65 -15.37
C LEU A 539 -14.62 -7.25 -15.86
N LEU A 540 -14.08 -6.81 -17.01
CA LEU A 540 -14.50 -5.56 -17.67
C LEU A 540 -15.93 -5.64 -18.20
N GLU A 541 -16.35 -6.80 -18.69
CA GLU A 541 -17.74 -7.07 -19.07
C GLU A 541 -18.66 -7.03 -17.85
N LEU A 542 -18.31 -7.75 -16.77
CA LEU A 542 -19.10 -7.80 -15.54
C LEU A 542 -19.27 -6.44 -14.87
N GLU A 543 -18.25 -5.57 -14.94
CA GLU A 543 -18.31 -4.21 -14.40
C GLU A 543 -19.50 -3.43 -14.95
N LYS A 544 -19.75 -3.52 -16.27
CA LYS A 544 -20.85 -2.83 -16.95
C LYS A 544 -22.22 -3.30 -16.45
N TYR A 545 -22.31 -4.52 -15.94
CA TYR A 545 -23.58 -5.16 -15.58
C TYR A 545 -24.08 -4.77 -14.19
N PHE A 546 -23.23 -4.22 -13.31
CA PHE A 546 -23.62 -3.86 -11.95
C PHE A 546 -23.88 -2.35 -11.81
N MET A 547 -24.88 -1.99 -11.00
CA MET A 547 -25.12 -0.58 -10.62
C MET A 547 -23.91 -0.01 -9.87
N MET A 548 -23.45 1.21 -10.23
CA MET A 548 -22.35 1.85 -9.50
C MET A 548 -22.85 2.46 -8.18
N LYS A 549 -21.97 2.52 -7.16
CA LYS A 549 -22.25 3.23 -5.89
C LYS A 549 -22.37 4.74 -6.17
N GLY A 550 -23.55 5.17 -6.60
CA GLY A 550 -23.87 6.52 -7.01
C GLY A 550 -25.21 6.63 -7.76
N ASP A 551 -25.68 5.54 -8.35
CA ASP A 551 -26.92 5.52 -9.15
C ASP A 551 -28.19 5.24 -8.33
N VAL A 552 -28.07 5.14 -7.01
CA VAL A 552 -29.24 5.07 -6.11
C VAL A 552 -29.68 6.50 -5.82
N MET A 553 -30.59 7.02 -6.65
CA MET A 553 -31.45 8.15 -6.29
C MET A 553 -32.60 7.68 -5.39
#